data_AF-A0A553PJ12-F1
#
_entry.id   AF-A0A553PJ12-F1
#
_cell.length_a   1.000
_cell.length_b   1.000
_cell.length_c   1.000
_cell.angle_alpha   90.00
_cell.angle_beta   90.00
_cell.angle_gamma   90.00
#
_symmetry.space_group_name_H-M   'P 1'
#
loop_
_entity.id
_entity.type
_entity.pdbx_description
1 polymer ?
#
loop_
_entity_poly.entity_id
_entity_poly.type
_entity_poly.pdbx_seq_one_letter_code
_entity_poly.pdbx_strand_id
1 'polypeptide(L)' 'MKLVFRMDELDVDQLKSHVQSLKQQLQLSREKTSASLPDLTKWIEEKINEDPFLNADMLKDNPWVESSKCVLL' A
#
# COMPACT_ATOMS: atom_id res chain seq x y z
N MET A 1 12.44 -7.43 -11.89
CA MET A 1 11.56 -6.31 -12.26
C MET A 1 12.43 -5.18 -12.81
N LYS A 2 12.56 -5.06 -14.13
CA LYS A 2 13.26 -3.96 -14.80
C LYS A 2 12.28 -3.39 -15.83
N LEU A 3 11.61 -2.30 -15.48
CA LEU A 3 10.91 -1.48 -16.46
C LEU A 3 11.97 -0.60 -17.14
N VAL A 4 12.68 -1.20 -18.10
CA VAL A 4 13.52 -0.44 -19.03
C VAL A 4 12.67 -0.26 -20.28
N PHE A 5 11.89 0.82 -20.32
CA PHE A 5 11.26 1.26 -21.57
C PHE A 5 12.38 1.72 -22.51
N ARG A 6 12.46 1.14 -23.72
CA ARG A 6 13.41 1.61 -24.74
C ARG A 6 12.97 3.01 -25.18
N MET A 7 13.87 3.99 -25.05
CA MET A 7 13.60 5.40 -25.38
C MET A 7 13.17 5.58 -26.84
N ASP A 8 13.58 4.66 -27.73
CA ASP A 8 13.29 4.66 -29.17
C ASP A 8 11.84 4.24 -29.51
N GLU A 9 11.07 3.71 -28.55
CA GLU A 9 9.69 3.24 -28.75
C GLU A 9 8.63 4.22 -28.25
N LEU A 10 9.01 5.27 -27.51
CA LEU A 10 8.07 6.25 -26.93
C LEU A 10 7.92 7.44 -27.86
N ASP A 11 6.67 7.77 -28.21
CA ASP A 11 6.36 8.98 -28.97
C ASP A 11 6.79 10.25 -28.21
N VAL A 12 7.17 11.29 -28.94
CA VAL A 12 7.69 12.56 -28.41
C VAL A 12 6.72 13.18 -27.41
N ASP A 13 5.42 13.07 -27.64
CA ASP A 13 4.41 13.61 -26.74
C ASP A 13 4.26 12.79 -25.45
N GLN A 14 4.48 11.48 -25.52
CA GLN A 14 4.57 10.62 -24.33
C GLN A 14 5.82 10.98 -23.51
N LEU A 15 6.96 11.24 -24.16
CA LEU A 15 8.17 11.70 -23.47
C LEU A 15 7.96 13.05 -22.78
N LYS A 16 7.29 14.02 -23.43
CA LYS A 16 6.93 15.30 -22.81
C LYS A 16 6.06 15.11 -21.58
N SER A 17 5.07 14.22 -21.66
CA SER A 17 4.19 13.89 -20.53
C SER A 17 4.99 13.31 -19.35
N HIS A 18 5.90 12.37 -19.60
CA HIS A 18 6.79 11.83 -18.57
C HIS A 18 7.68 12.90 -17.94
N VAL A 19 8.26 13.80 -18.75
CA VAL A 19 9.08 14.92 -18.23
C VAL A 19 8.25 15.83 -17.33
N GLN A 20 6.99 16.11 -17.68
CA GLN A 20 6.10 16.91 -16.82
C GLN A 20 5.77 16.18 -15.51
N SER A 21 5.47 14.87 -15.57
CA SER A 21 5.26 14.05 -14.38
C SER A 21 6.48 14.06 -13.45
N LEU A 22 7.69 13.94 -14.00
CA LEU A 22 8.93 14.00 -13.22
C LEU A 22 9.15 15.37 -12.57
N LYS A 23 8.84 16.47 -13.28
CA LYS A 23 8.90 17.82 -12.71
C LYS A 23 7.94 17.99 -11.54
N GLN A 24 6.74 17.42 -11.63
CA GLN A 24 5.77 17.42 -10.54
C GLN A 24 6.28 16.61 -9.34
N GLN A 25 6.80 15.40 -9.58
CA GLN A 25 7.37 14.56 -8.52
C GLN A 25 8.57 15.21 -7.82
N LEU A 26 9.36 16.02 -8.53
CA LEU A 26 10.49 16.75 -7.97
C LEU A 26 10.06 17.82 -6.96
N GLN A 27 8.85 18.38 -7.11
CA GLN A 27 8.32 19.40 -6.20
C GLN A 27 7.80 18.82 -4.88
N LEU A 28 7.73 17.49 -4.74
CA LEU A 28 7.30 16.85 -3.51
C LEU A 28 8.34 17.06 -2.41
N SER A 29 7.91 17.66 -1.30
CA SER A 29 8.71 17.76 -0.09
C SER A 29 8.96 16.36 0.47
N ARG A 30 10.23 16.04 0.76
CA ARG A 30 10.62 14.74 1.30
C ARG A 30 11.01 14.89 2.76
N GLU A 31 10.50 14.00 3.59
CA GLU A 31 10.96 13.85 4.96
C GLU A 31 12.09 12.81 5.04
N LYS A 32 12.97 12.95 6.04
CA LYS A 32 13.97 11.94 6.33
C LYS A 32 13.28 10.69 6.86
N THR A 33 13.68 9.54 6.35
CA THR A 33 13.20 8.24 6.83
C THR A 33 13.43 8.04 8.34
N SER A 34 14.49 8.63 8.90
CA SER A 34 14.75 8.61 10.34
C SER A 34 13.71 9.35 11.18
N ALA A 35 12.98 10.31 10.58
CA ALA A 35 11.90 11.04 11.23
C ALA A 35 10.55 10.34 11.02
N SER A 36 10.28 9.82 9.80
CA SER A 36 8.99 9.21 9.48
C SER A 36 8.83 7.76 9.98
N LEU A 37 9.93 7.00 10.12
CA LEU A 37 9.85 5.60 10.58
C LEU A 37 9.37 5.44 12.03
N PRO A 38 9.84 6.24 13.01
CA PRO A 38 9.33 6.15 14.39
C PRO A 38 7.81 6.29 14.48
N ASP A 39 7.22 7.23 13.72
CA ASP A 39 5.77 7.44 13.70
C ASP A 39 5.03 6.24 13.11
N LEU A 40 5.57 5.64 12.04
CA LEU A 40 5.02 4.42 11.46
C LEU A 40 5.09 3.25 12.46
N THR A 41 6.23 3.06 13.13
CA THR A 41 6.39 2.00 14.13
C THR A 41 5.40 2.18 15.27
N LYS A 42 5.27 3.40 15.79
CA LYS A 42 4.31 3.73 16.86
C LYS A 42 2.88 3.42 16.43
N TRP A 43 2.49 3.80 15.20
CA TRP A 43 1.16 3.51 14.69
C TRP A 43 0.88 2.00 14.59
N ILE A 44 1.87 1.21 14.16
CA ILE A 44 1.77 -0.26 14.13
C ILE A 44 1.57 -0.81 15.54
N GLU A 45 2.39 -0.38 16.50
CA GLU A 45 2.31 -0.83 17.89
C GLU A 45 0.96 -0.52 18.54
N GLU A 46 0.39 0.66 18.27
CA GLU A 46 -0.94 1.07 18.75
C GLU A 46 -2.06 0.19 18.15
N LYS A 47 -1.89 -0.27 16.91
CA LYS A 47 -2.93 -0.99 16.15
C LYS A 47 -2.78 -2.50 16.13
N ILE A 48 -1.67 -3.03 16.65
CA ILE A 48 -1.38 -4.46 16.58
C ILE A 48 -2.45 -5.32 17.26
N ASN A 49 -3.08 -4.83 18.34
CA ASN A 49 -4.13 -5.55 19.08
C ASN A 49 -5.51 -5.50 18.39
N GLU A 50 -5.68 -4.62 17.40
CA GLU A 50 -6.90 -4.49 16.61
C GLU A 50 -6.82 -5.30 15.29
N ASP A 51 -5.65 -5.88 14.98
CA ASP A 51 -5.44 -6.62 13.75
C ASP A 51 -5.99 -8.05 13.87
N PRO A 52 -7.07 -8.41 13.14
CA PRO A 52 -7.68 -9.74 13.21
C PRO A 52 -6.79 -10.85 12.61
N PHE A 53 -5.77 -10.50 11.83
CA PHE A 53 -4.80 -11.47 11.29
C PHE A 53 -3.68 -11.80 12.29
N LEU A 54 -3.43 -10.90 13.25
CA LEU A 54 -2.42 -11.10 14.29
C LEU A 54 -3.04 -11.64 15.59
N ASN A 55 -4.31 -11.34 15.85
CA ASN A 55 -5.00 -11.72 17.09
C ASN A 55 -6.02 -12.83 16.84
N ALA A 56 -5.63 -14.07 17.14
CA ALA A 56 -6.49 -15.25 16.97
C ALA A 56 -7.79 -15.19 17.80
N ASP A 57 -7.81 -14.45 18.90
CA ASP A 57 -9.03 -14.28 19.71
C ASP A 57 -10.16 -13.56 18.94
N MET A 58 -9.82 -12.76 17.94
CA MET A 58 -10.77 -12.05 17.07
C MET A 58 -11.37 -12.95 15.99
N LEU A 59 -10.89 -14.19 15.82
CA LEU A 59 -11.45 -15.16 14.88
C LEU A 59 -12.90 -15.55 15.23
N LYS A 60 -13.32 -15.36 16.49
CA LYS A 60 -14.69 -15.65 16.93
C LYS A 60 -15.73 -14.72 16.31
N ASP A 61 -15.33 -13.50 15.96
CA ASP A 61 -16.17 -12.50 15.32
C ASP A 61 -16.00 -12.49 13.79
N ASN A 62 -15.25 -13.44 13.24
CA ASN A 62 -14.99 -13.52 11.81
C ASN A 62 -16.25 -13.98 11.05
N PRO A 63 -16.85 -13.13 10.19
CA PRO A 63 -18.07 -13.48 9.45
C PRO A 63 -17.83 -14.53 8.34
N TRP A 64 -16.56 -14.82 8.01
CA TRP A 64 -16.15 -15.82 7.03
C TRP A 64 -15.73 -17.15 7.67
N VAL A 65 -15.66 -17.25 9.00
CA VAL A 65 -15.52 -18.54 9.68
C VAL A 65 -16.83 -19.31 9.47
N GLU A 66 -16.76 -20.57 9.06
CA GLU A 66 -17.95 -21.37 8.74
C GLU A 66 -18.97 -21.36 9.90
N SER A 67 -20.02 -20.55 9.77
CA SER A 67 -21.23 -20.73 10.56
C SER A 67 -21.89 -22.01 10.07
N SER A 68 -21.76 -23.08 10.83
CA SER A 68 -22.36 -24.36 10.48
C SER A 68 -23.87 -24.18 10.35
N LYS A 69 -24.35 -24.15 9.11
CA LYS A 69 -25.57 -24.79 8.58
C LYS A 69 -25.92 -24.17 7.23
N CYS A 70 -25.72 -24.95 6.18
CA CYS A 70 -26.40 -24.77 4.90
C CYS A 70 -27.91 -24.56 5.18
N VAL A 71 -28.44 -23.37 4.91
CA VAL A 71 -29.88 -23.15 4.87
C VAL A 71 -30.34 -23.59 3.49
N LEU A 72 -30.88 -24.80 3.39
CA LEU A 72 -31.63 -25.23 2.22
C LEU A 72 -32.91 -24.37 2.17
N LEU A 73 -33.01 -23.52 1.15
CA LEU A 73 -34.22 -22.77 0.79
C LEU A 73 -35.22 -23.66 0.05
#